data_AF-A0AAE0SV04-F1
#
_entry.id   AF-A0AAE0SV04-F1
#
_cell.length_a   1.000
_cell.length_b   1.000
_cell.length_c   1.000
_cell.angle_alpha   90.00
_cell.angle_beta   90.00
_cell.angle_gamma   90.00
#
_symmetry.space_group_name_H-M   'P 1'
#
loop_
_entity.id
_entity.type
_entity.pdbx_description
1 polymer ?
#
loop_
_entity_poly.entity_id
_entity_poly.type
_entity_poly.pdbx_seq_one_letter_code
_entity_poly.pdbx_strand_id
1 'polypeptide(L)'
;MPSSDKSKKELYVAKSLGQLNTMSELPPKMSSTSAKVLVKTAEKMLKEAEHSERMSDEERAYVLYMKYFNVVSFIKKTADYKKQKEYYDSLLGQKNLLNAITKAEGLSESLKQRYEELEHKAVEEKLSALSTLEKKDTEKDNVKITKDDGLEAAINKETDSAKTVKEETPPSDGSISPTQLFSLMNDDNTQIIIIDIRSSEKFQESHISHKSCISVPADIIPPGTTVTYIEKSLPKDSEALWKQRGNVDHIVILDWNSTIDKVTLATPLKTLKDALFKFDSTVIIRSEPLVLQGGYEQWLLYYPMASTNPTISTPSSSLVLSPMPSLDFDYPNFDQAFLITPTPSSTNDQSPASSLPDSSMPSSNFYPTLNGTPHEMTKSRTPTIDRSKKPKVVSQVSVEETLPSDVKRKVDSDSAAVSKTVKSNTSKPTAVTESSSGSNTDQGALNQMALDIDKDLQRLEQLRKQKQEELEKLQMEHKRIILEDKARIEKMKEEERKLLALEEMRKKQQTDVADLFRMKRNLQETIEKEIKKSELDQVHKEDEEKYR
;
A
#
# COMPACT_ATOMS: atom_id res chain seq x y z
N MET A 1 -16.25 22.85 18.76
CA MET A 1 -15.66 24.20 18.63
C MET A 1 -15.44 24.46 17.15
N PRO A 2 -15.47 25.72 16.65
CA PRO A 2 -15.19 25.99 15.24
C PRO A 2 -13.70 25.82 14.93
N SER A 3 -13.38 25.15 13.81
CA SER A 3 -11.99 24.78 13.44
C SER A 3 -11.16 25.96 12.90
N SER A 4 -9.84 25.86 13.04
CA SER A 4 -8.86 26.93 12.80
C SER A 4 -8.21 26.93 11.41
N ASP A 5 -8.72 26.15 10.45
CA ASP A 5 -8.00 25.80 9.21
C ASP A 5 -7.96 26.89 8.13
N LYS A 6 -8.63 28.04 8.35
CA LYS A 6 -8.77 29.14 7.38
C LYS A 6 -7.52 30.04 7.25
N SER A 7 -6.33 29.45 7.21
CA SER A 7 -5.05 30.19 7.09
C SER A 7 -4.10 29.68 6.00
N LYS A 8 -4.19 28.41 5.59
CA LYS A 8 -3.32 27.84 4.56
C LYS A 8 -3.82 28.15 3.16
N LYS A 9 -2.91 28.48 2.23
CA LYS A 9 -3.25 28.69 0.81
C LYS A 9 -3.62 27.35 0.16
N GLU A 10 -4.62 27.37 -0.72
CA GLU A 10 -5.05 26.21 -1.51
C GLU A 10 -3.94 25.68 -2.42
N LEU A 11 -3.97 24.37 -2.71
CA LEU A 11 -2.95 23.69 -3.54
C LEU A 11 -3.19 23.99 -5.02
N TYR A 12 -2.15 24.44 -5.72
CA TYR A 12 -2.22 24.96 -7.09
C TYR A 12 -0.96 24.74 -7.94
N VAL A 13 0.19 24.39 -7.34
CA VAL A 13 1.47 24.24 -8.05
C VAL A 13 1.60 22.86 -8.70
N ALA A 14 1.20 21.81 -7.99
CA ALA A 14 1.31 20.43 -8.47
C ALA A 14 0.09 19.58 -8.10
N LYS A 15 0.01 18.35 -8.64
CA LYS A 15 -0.98 17.34 -8.22
C LYS A 15 -0.44 16.35 -7.20
N SER A 16 0.86 16.35 -6.92
CA SER A 16 1.46 15.50 -5.89
C SER A 16 2.83 16.00 -5.45
N LEU A 17 3.26 15.58 -4.26
CA LEU A 17 4.60 15.86 -3.71
C LEU A 17 5.74 15.38 -4.63
N GLY A 18 5.51 14.33 -5.44
CA GLY A 18 6.47 13.83 -6.42
C GLY A 18 6.72 14.83 -7.56
N GLN A 19 5.65 15.35 -8.17
CA GLN A 19 5.74 16.40 -9.19
C GLN A 19 6.40 17.67 -8.63
N LEU A 20 6.05 18.02 -7.38
CA LEU A 20 6.58 19.19 -6.68
C LEU A 20 8.10 19.09 -6.45
N ASN A 21 8.62 17.88 -6.20
CA ASN A 21 10.06 17.61 -6.15
C ASN A 21 10.74 17.80 -7.51
N THR A 22 10.16 17.32 -8.62
CA THR A 22 10.72 17.53 -9.97
C THR A 22 10.82 19.02 -10.32
N MET A 23 9.89 19.88 -9.87
CA MET A 23 9.98 21.33 -10.07
C MET A 23 11.16 21.99 -9.30
N SER A 24 11.67 21.33 -8.25
CA SER A 24 12.82 21.78 -7.47
C SER A 24 14.19 21.50 -8.14
N GLU A 25 14.21 20.70 -9.20
CA GLU A 25 15.44 20.33 -9.90
C GLU A 25 16.11 21.53 -10.59
N LEU A 26 17.42 21.40 -10.85
CA LEU A 26 18.22 22.45 -11.49
C LEU A 26 18.35 22.21 -13.00
N PRO A 27 18.05 23.21 -13.85
CA PRO A 27 18.20 23.06 -15.29
C PRO A 27 19.69 22.92 -15.66
N PRO A 28 20.07 22.03 -16.61
CA PRO A 28 21.47 21.76 -16.94
C PRO A 28 22.32 23.00 -17.27
N LYS A 29 21.69 24.03 -17.86
CA LYS A 29 22.31 25.32 -18.21
C LYS A 29 22.89 26.08 -17.02
N MET A 30 22.41 25.82 -15.80
CA MET A 30 22.88 26.49 -14.57
C MET A 30 24.33 26.12 -14.21
N SER A 31 24.84 25.00 -14.73
CA SER A 31 26.19 24.48 -14.47
C SER A 31 27.35 25.38 -14.95
N SER A 32 27.11 26.25 -15.94
CA SER A 32 28.12 27.17 -16.50
C SER A 32 28.20 28.52 -15.76
N THR A 33 27.48 28.68 -14.64
CA THR A 33 27.36 29.96 -13.92
C THR A 33 28.40 30.06 -12.79
N SER A 34 29.02 31.23 -12.63
CA SER A 34 30.06 31.42 -11.60
C SER A 34 29.50 31.34 -10.17
N ALA A 35 30.31 30.81 -9.24
CA ALA A 35 29.90 30.56 -7.85
C ALA A 35 29.33 31.81 -7.14
N LYS A 36 29.90 33.00 -7.41
CA LYS A 36 29.40 34.27 -6.83
C LYS A 36 28.00 34.65 -7.30
N VAL A 37 27.61 34.30 -8.53
CA VAL A 37 26.25 34.52 -9.04
C VAL A 37 25.29 33.47 -8.49
N LEU A 38 25.72 32.20 -8.42
CA LEU A 38 24.94 31.12 -7.83
C LEU A 38 24.60 31.39 -6.35
N VAL A 39 25.54 31.93 -5.56
CA VAL A 39 25.28 32.30 -4.15
C VAL A 39 24.26 33.44 -4.03
N LYS A 40 24.35 34.49 -4.86
CA LYS A 40 23.33 35.56 -4.90
C LYS A 40 21.95 35.04 -5.31
N THR A 41 21.90 34.07 -6.23
CA THR A 41 20.66 33.37 -6.58
C THR A 41 20.11 32.59 -5.39
N ALA A 42 20.96 31.84 -4.68
CA ALA A 42 20.56 31.09 -3.48
C ALA A 42 20.02 32.02 -2.38
N GLU A 43 20.68 33.14 -2.10
CA GLU A 43 20.23 34.15 -1.14
C GLU A 43 18.85 34.73 -1.51
N LYS A 44 18.62 35.03 -2.80
CA LYS A 44 17.31 35.48 -3.28
C LYS A 44 16.25 34.38 -3.11
N MET A 45 16.58 33.13 -3.41
CA MET A 45 15.65 32.01 -3.28
C MET A 45 15.26 31.71 -1.83
N LEU A 46 16.20 31.84 -0.88
CA LEU A 46 15.91 31.69 0.54
C LEU A 46 14.92 32.76 1.04
N LYS A 47 15.14 34.02 0.64
CA LYS A 47 14.24 35.14 0.97
C LYS A 47 12.84 34.99 0.36
N GLU A 48 12.76 34.49 -0.87
CA GLU A 48 11.49 34.16 -1.54
C GLU A 48 10.76 33.00 -0.84
N ALA A 49 11.50 31.99 -0.34
CA ALA A 49 10.93 30.87 0.42
C ALA A 49 10.34 31.33 1.76
N GLU A 50 11.09 32.13 2.54
CA GLU A 50 10.60 32.73 3.80
C GLU A 50 9.43 33.70 3.58
N HIS A 51 9.36 34.36 2.42
CA HIS A 51 8.20 35.16 2.05
C HIS A 51 6.99 34.28 1.73
N SER A 52 7.17 33.20 0.95
CA SER A 52 6.11 32.25 0.59
C SER A 52 5.53 31.54 1.82
N GLU A 53 6.40 31.12 2.74
CA GLU A 53 6.05 30.56 4.06
C GLU A 53 5.21 31.54 4.89
N ARG A 54 5.59 32.83 4.95
CA ARG A 54 4.81 33.88 5.63
C ARG A 54 3.45 34.15 4.97
N MET A 55 3.35 33.94 3.65
CA MET A 55 2.09 34.02 2.90
C MET A 55 1.29 32.70 2.95
N SER A 56 1.73 31.73 3.76
CA SER A 56 1.14 30.38 3.91
C SER A 56 0.97 29.60 2.60
N ASP A 57 1.88 29.89 1.65
CA ASP A 57 2.03 29.22 0.35
C ASP A 57 3.02 28.06 0.49
N GLU A 58 2.54 26.96 1.08
CA GLU A 58 3.36 25.81 1.48
C GLU A 58 4.05 25.15 0.28
N GLU A 59 3.37 25.00 -0.86
CA GLU A 59 3.94 24.42 -2.08
C GLU A 59 5.11 25.25 -2.62
N ARG A 60 4.89 26.57 -2.77
CA ARG A 60 5.91 27.49 -3.28
C ARG A 60 7.09 27.56 -2.32
N ALA A 61 6.84 27.62 -1.00
CA ALA A 61 7.89 27.58 0.01
C ALA A 61 8.72 26.30 -0.09
N TYR A 62 8.08 25.13 -0.20
CA TYR A 62 8.76 23.84 -0.33
C TYR A 62 9.64 23.76 -1.59
N VAL A 63 9.10 24.10 -2.78
CA VAL A 63 9.87 24.12 -4.03
C VAL A 63 11.09 25.04 -3.92
N LEU A 64 10.94 26.21 -3.30
CA LEU A 64 12.03 27.17 -3.15
C LEU A 64 13.09 26.72 -2.14
N TYR A 65 12.71 26.12 -0.99
CA TYR A 65 13.66 25.55 -0.02
C TYR A 65 14.43 24.36 -0.60
N MET A 66 13.74 23.42 -1.26
CA MET A 66 14.37 22.25 -1.88
C MET A 66 15.31 22.67 -3.02
N LYS A 67 14.90 23.64 -3.84
CA LYS A 67 15.72 24.19 -4.93
C LYS A 67 16.90 25.03 -4.40
N TYR A 68 16.75 25.74 -3.29
CA TYR A 68 17.87 26.36 -2.55
C TYR A 68 18.88 25.31 -2.08
N PHE A 69 18.43 24.21 -1.45
CA PHE A 69 19.29 23.09 -1.07
C PHE A 69 20.04 22.51 -2.29
N ASN A 70 19.36 22.33 -3.42
CA ASN A 70 19.98 21.87 -4.66
C ASN A 70 21.06 22.85 -5.17
N VAL A 71 20.81 24.17 -5.17
CA VAL A 71 21.80 25.19 -5.58
C VAL A 71 23.01 25.19 -4.64
N VAL A 72 22.81 25.12 -3.32
CA VAL A 72 23.92 25.06 -2.34
C VAL A 72 24.73 23.77 -2.50
N SER A 73 24.06 22.64 -2.72
CA SER A 73 24.69 21.34 -3.00
C SER A 73 25.45 21.32 -4.33
N PHE A 74 25.08 22.16 -5.30
CA PHE A 74 25.85 22.37 -6.53
C PHE A 74 27.07 23.27 -6.30
N ILE A 75 26.91 24.43 -5.63
CA ILE A 75 28.00 25.36 -5.30
C ILE A 75 29.13 24.63 -4.56
N LYS A 76 28.79 23.77 -3.59
CA LYS A 76 29.76 22.98 -2.82
C LYS A 76 30.61 22.01 -3.66
N LYS A 77 30.16 21.67 -4.88
CA LYS A 77 30.89 20.81 -5.82
C LYS A 77 31.83 21.61 -6.74
N THR A 78 31.53 22.89 -7.00
CA THR A 78 32.29 23.78 -7.89
C THR A 78 33.74 24.00 -7.42
N ALA A 79 34.69 24.06 -8.36
CA ALA A 79 36.11 24.25 -8.04
C ALA A 79 36.40 25.55 -7.29
N ASP A 80 35.67 26.64 -7.58
CA ASP A 80 35.89 27.94 -6.93
C ASP A 80 35.46 27.96 -5.46
N TYR A 81 34.43 27.19 -5.10
CA TYR A 81 34.06 26.99 -3.70
C TYR A 81 35.19 26.30 -2.93
N LYS A 82 35.83 25.28 -3.53
CA LYS A 82 36.97 24.58 -2.93
C LYS A 82 38.20 25.49 -2.73
N LYS A 83 38.38 26.51 -3.58
CA LYS A 83 39.48 27.51 -3.45
C LYS A 83 39.26 28.54 -2.35
N GLN A 84 38.00 28.90 -2.04
CA GLN A 84 37.66 29.98 -1.11
C GLN A 84 36.52 29.57 -0.16
N LYS A 85 36.63 28.38 0.45
CA LYS A 85 35.56 27.73 1.22
C LYS A 85 34.95 28.66 2.28
N GLU A 86 35.78 29.27 3.13
CA GLU A 86 35.34 30.09 4.26
C GLU A 86 34.56 31.34 3.84
N TYR A 87 34.98 31.99 2.74
CA TYR A 87 34.27 33.12 2.15
C TYR A 87 32.86 32.74 1.69
N TYR A 88 32.70 31.57 1.05
CA TYR A 88 31.40 31.10 0.59
C TYR A 88 30.54 30.49 1.70
N ASP A 89 31.13 29.80 2.69
CA ASP A 89 30.41 29.31 3.88
C ASP A 89 29.89 30.47 4.76
N SER A 90 30.66 31.57 4.84
CA SER A 90 30.22 32.83 5.48
C SER A 90 29.05 33.46 4.72
N LEU A 91 29.15 33.58 3.39
CA LEU A 91 28.13 34.22 2.55
C LEU A 91 26.84 33.40 2.38
N LEU A 92 26.91 32.07 2.46
CA LEU A 92 25.74 31.19 2.47
C LEU A 92 25.11 31.06 3.87
N GLY A 93 25.92 31.14 4.92
CA GLY A 93 25.50 30.96 6.32
C GLY A 93 25.21 29.49 6.65
N GLN A 94 26.08 28.85 7.42
CA GLN A 94 25.98 27.42 7.76
C GLN A 94 24.61 27.01 8.35
N LYS A 95 24.00 27.88 9.18
CA LYS A 95 22.66 27.66 9.77
C LYS A 95 21.53 27.75 8.75
N ASN A 96 21.67 28.56 7.69
CA ASN A 96 20.62 28.77 6.70
C ASN A 96 20.33 27.49 5.89
N LEU A 97 21.37 26.68 5.63
CA LEU A 97 21.20 25.39 4.98
C LEU A 97 20.43 24.39 5.87
N LEU A 98 20.77 24.32 7.17
CA LEU A 98 20.06 23.44 8.11
C LEU A 98 18.61 23.88 8.29
N ASN A 99 18.37 25.18 8.51
CA ASN A 99 17.02 25.73 8.63
C ASN A 99 16.17 25.46 7.37
N ALA A 100 16.75 25.57 6.17
CA ALA A 100 16.04 25.29 4.92
C ALA A 100 15.68 23.79 4.77
N ILE A 101 16.53 22.87 5.25
CA ILE A 101 16.25 21.44 5.27
C ILE A 101 15.10 21.15 6.24
N THR A 102 15.20 21.57 7.50
CA THR A 102 14.16 21.32 8.52
C THR A 102 12.81 21.96 8.16
N LYS A 103 12.81 23.11 7.48
CA LYS A 103 11.58 23.70 6.92
C LYS A 103 11.03 22.91 5.75
N ALA A 104 11.88 22.44 4.83
CA ALA A 104 11.43 21.58 3.73
C ALA A 104 10.86 20.24 4.23
N GLU A 105 11.44 19.66 5.28
CA GLU A 105 10.95 18.44 5.93
C GLU A 105 9.53 18.66 6.50
N GLY A 106 9.34 19.64 7.40
CA GLY A 106 8.01 19.93 7.98
C GLY A 106 6.97 20.39 6.95
N LEU A 107 7.38 21.12 5.91
CA LEU A 107 6.49 21.44 4.78
C LEU A 107 6.12 20.20 3.97
N SER A 108 7.02 19.22 3.81
CA SER A 108 6.73 17.98 3.08
C SER A 108 5.70 17.10 3.79
N GLU A 109 5.74 17.04 5.13
CA GLU A 109 4.75 16.32 5.94
C GLU A 109 3.37 16.97 5.82
N SER A 110 3.30 18.30 6.00
CA SER A 110 2.07 19.08 5.82
C SER A 110 1.50 18.96 4.40
N LEU A 111 2.34 19.08 3.37
CA LEU A 111 1.90 18.95 1.99
C LEU A 111 1.43 17.54 1.66
N LYS A 112 2.12 16.50 2.15
CA LYS A 112 1.69 15.11 1.95
C LYS A 112 0.27 14.91 2.49
N GLN A 113 0.03 15.30 3.76
CA GLN A 113 -1.29 15.22 4.38
C GLN A 113 -2.34 15.98 3.57
N ARG A 114 -2.03 17.20 3.09
CA ARG A 114 -2.98 18.01 2.33
C ARG A 114 -3.26 17.51 0.91
N TYR A 115 -2.32 16.80 0.27
CA TYR A 115 -2.61 16.09 -0.99
C TYR A 115 -3.53 14.88 -0.73
N GLU A 116 -3.25 14.11 0.31
CA GLU A 116 -4.02 12.95 0.76
C GLU A 116 -5.47 13.37 1.15
N GLU A 117 -5.64 14.46 1.90
CA GLU A 117 -6.93 15.10 2.20
C GLU A 117 -7.67 15.60 0.96
N LEU A 118 -6.96 16.17 -0.03
CA LEU A 118 -7.57 16.68 -1.26
C LEU A 118 -8.06 15.53 -2.15
N GLU A 119 -7.31 14.43 -2.23
CA GLU A 119 -7.75 13.21 -2.91
C GLU A 119 -8.97 12.59 -2.20
N HIS A 120 -8.95 12.46 -0.87
CA HIS A 120 -10.11 12.00 -0.10
C HIS A 120 -11.34 12.88 -0.28
N LYS A 121 -11.20 14.22 -0.21
CA LYS A 121 -12.32 15.15 -0.42
C LYS A 121 -12.84 15.10 -1.85
N ALA A 122 -11.97 14.96 -2.85
CA ALA A 122 -12.40 14.81 -4.25
C ALA A 122 -13.18 13.50 -4.49
N VAL A 123 -12.93 12.46 -3.69
CA VAL A 123 -13.75 11.23 -3.68
C VAL A 123 -15.08 11.45 -2.95
N GLU A 124 -15.09 12.11 -1.78
CA GLU A 124 -16.32 12.37 -1.01
C GLU A 124 -17.29 13.34 -1.71
N GLU A 125 -16.77 14.38 -2.37
CA GLU A 125 -17.56 15.36 -3.12
C GLU A 125 -18.23 14.71 -4.36
N LYS A 126 -17.55 13.75 -5.00
CA LYS A 126 -18.14 12.90 -6.05
C LYS A 126 -19.20 11.94 -5.50
N LEU A 127 -18.88 11.23 -4.41
CA LEU A 127 -19.79 10.27 -3.77
C LEU A 127 -21.11 10.92 -3.34
N SER A 128 -21.02 12.12 -2.77
CA SER A 128 -22.20 12.90 -2.35
C SER A 128 -22.96 13.52 -3.53
N ALA A 129 -22.28 13.96 -4.59
CA ALA A 129 -22.92 14.41 -5.83
C ALA A 129 -23.75 13.28 -6.48
N LEU A 130 -23.18 12.07 -6.58
CA LEU A 130 -23.86 10.88 -7.10
C LEU A 130 -25.14 10.58 -6.29
N SER A 131 -25.08 10.57 -4.96
CA SER A 131 -26.28 10.31 -4.14
C SER A 131 -27.33 11.43 -4.16
N THR A 132 -27.02 12.61 -4.69
CA THR A 132 -28.03 13.65 -5.00
C THR A 132 -28.63 13.54 -6.41
N LEU A 133 -28.00 12.80 -7.33
CA LEU A 133 -28.56 12.48 -8.65
C LEU A 133 -29.59 11.35 -8.56
N GLU A 134 -29.28 10.28 -7.81
CA GLU A 134 -30.21 9.15 -7.55
C GLU A 134 -31.60 9.57 -7.04
N LYS A 135 -31.69 10.74 -6.40
CA LYS A 135 -32.93 11.28 -5.80
C LYS A 135 -33.74 12.16 -6.74
N LYS A 136 -33.39 12.23 -8.04
CA LYS A 136 -34.08 13.07 -9.05
C LYS A 136 -34.83 12.29 -10.14
N ASP A 137 -34.48 11.03 -10.37
CA ASP A 137 -35.05 10.23 -11.47
C ASP A 137 -36.32 9.45 -11.07
N THR A 138 -36.86 9.67 -9.86
CA THR A 138 -38.05 8.97 -9.33
C THR A 138 -39.39 9.68 -9.55
N GLU A 139 -39.42 10.88 -10.15
CA GLU A 139 -40.66 11.57 -10.53
C GLU A 139 -40.65 12.17 -11.95
N LYS A 140 -40.97 11.34 -12.97
CA LYS A 140 -42.03 11.61 -13.97
C LYS A 140 -42.07 10.56 -15.07
N ASP A 141 -43.20 9.84 -15.15
CA ASP A 141 -43.63 9.21 -16.39
C ASP A 141 -45.17 9.21 -16.50
N ASN A 142 -45.73 10.01 -17.42
CA ASN A 142 -47.11 9.87 -17.89
C ASN A 142 -47.41 10.63 -19.21
N VAL A 143 -47.39 9.87 -20.32
CA VAL A 143 -48.48 9.80 -21.32
C VAL A 143 -48.73 10.94 -22.34
N LYS A 144 -48.63 10.53 -23.63
CA LYS A 144 -49.32 10.98 -24.88
C LYS A 144 -48.87 12.23 -25.69
N ILE A 145 -48.27 11.91 -26.85
CA ILE A 145 -48.75 12.19 -28.23
C ILE A 145 -49.38 13.57 -28.53
N THR A 146 -48.72 14.35 -29.39
CA THR A 146 -49.36 14.96 -30.59
C THR A 146 -48.29 15.31 -31.65
N LYS A 147 -48.70 15.82 -32.82
CA LYS A 147 -47.83 16.07 -34.01
C LYS A 147 -47.52 17.56 -34.24
N ASP A 148 -46.52 17.75 -35.11
CA ASP A 148 -46.47 18.67 -36.29
C ASP A 148 -45.53 19.89 -36.27
N ASP A 149 -44.95 20.10 -37.46
CA ASP A 149 -44.31 21.26 -38.11
C ASP A 149 -43.67 22.42 -37.31
N GLY A 150 -42.66 23.04 -37.94
CA GLY A 150 -42.30 24.46 -37.68
C GLY A 150 -40.80 24.77 -37.64
N LEU A 151 -40.24 25.23 -38.76
CA LEU A 151 -38.84 25.64 -38.90
C LEU A 151 -38.58 27.09 -38.43
N GLU A 152 -37.31 27.36 -38.09
CA GLU A 152 -36.57 28.64 -38.02
C GLU A 152 -36.44 29.48 -36.72
N ALA A 153 -35.20 29.98 -36.56
CA ALA A 153 -34.72 31.16 -35.82
C ALA A 153 -35.02 31.37 -34.31
N ALA A 154 -34.10 31.91 -33.48
CA ALA A 154 -32.63 32.09 -33.62
C ALA A 154 -31.96 32.51 -32.27
N ILE A 155 -30.76 31.96 -32.03
CA ILE A 155 -29.59 32.63 -31.38
C ILE A 155 -29.55 32.85 -29.84
N ASN A 156 -28.35 32.54 -29.30
CA ASN A 156 -27.76 32.91 -27.98
C ASN A 156 -28.33 32.33 -26.67
N LYS A 157 -27.70 31.23 -26.22
CA LYS A 157 -26.61 31.35 -25.22
C LYS A 157 -25.59 30.22 -25.28
N GLU A 158 -24.43 30.44 -24.67
CA GLU A 158 -23.26 29.56 -24.76
C GLU A 158 -23.37 28.32 -23.87
N THR A 159 -23.30 27.13 -24.46
CA THR A 159 -22.84 25.89 -23.82
C THR A 159 -22.07 25.07 -24.85
N ASP A 160 -20.80 24.78 -24.60
CA ASP A 160 -19.92 24.12 -25.56
C ASP A 160 -20.25 22.62 -25.75
N SER A 161 -19.97 22.07 -26.93
CA SER A 161 -20.42 20.75 -27.35
C SER A 161 -19.35 19.66 -27.23
N ALA A 162 -19.56 18.79 -26.24
CA ALA A 162 -19.43 17.34 -26.31
C ALA A 162 -18.24 16.70 -27.09
N LYS A 163 -17.47 15.88 -26.35
CA LYS A 163 -17.62 14.41 -26.48
C LYS A 163 -17.01 13.59 -25.32
N THR A 164 -17.92 13.08 -24.49
CA THR A 164 -18.00 11.68 -24.00
C THR A 164 -16.73 10.92 -23.55
N VAL A 165 -16.60 10.70 -22.24
CA VAL A 165 -16.26 9.42 -21.54
C VAL A 165 -16.78 9.60 -20.09
N LYS A 166 -17.93 9.01 -19.71
CA LYS A 166 -18.07 7.81 -18.85
C LYS A 166 -17.18 7.78 -17.60
N GLU A 167 -17.80 7.77 -16.42
CA GLU A 167 -17.09 7.70 -15.13
C GLU A 167 -16.95 6.23 -14.66
N GLU A 168 -15.76 5.68 -14.86
CA GLU A 168 -15.27 4.48 -14.18
C GLU A 168 -14.17 4.93 -13.22
N THR A 169 -14.37 4.80 -11.90
CA THR A 169 -13.26 4.92 -10.94
C THR A 169 -12.55 3.57 -10.86
N PRO A 170 -11.31 3.45 -11.38
CA PRO A 170 -10.65 2.15 -11.50
C PRO A 170 -10.26 1.58 -10.12
N PRO A 171 -10.05 0.25 -10.04
CA PRO A 171 -9.43 -0.35 -8.86
C PRO A 171 -8.02 0.23 -8.64
N SER A 172 -7.69 0.51 -7.38
CA SER A 172 -6.40 1.07 -6.96
C SER A 172 -5.25 0.11 -7.25
N ASP A 173 -4.35 0.47 -8.17
CA ASP A 173 -3.10 -0.19 -8.59
C ASP A 173 -2.96 -1.66 -8.16
N GLY A 174 -3.84 -2.51 -8.71
CA GLY A 174 -3.77 -3.96 -8.57
C GLY A 174 -4.36 -4.56 -7.29
N SER A 175 -5.21 -3.83 -6.56
CA SER A 175 -5.90 -4.27 -5.34
C SER A 175 -7.41 -3.95 -5.36
N ILE A 176 -8.19 -4.62 -4.51
CA ILE A 176 -9.63 -4.39 -4.34
C ILE A 176 -10.06 -4.61 -2.88
N SER A 177 -10.94 -3.75 -2.37
CA SER A 177 -11.51 -3.91 -1.01
C SER A 177 -12.67 -4.94 -0.98
N PRO A 178 -12.99 -5.54 0.18
CA PRO A 178 -14.16 -6.42 0.32
C PRO A 178 -15.46 -5.75 -0.13
N THR A 179 -15.66 -4.46 0.13
CA THR A 179 -16.88 -3.74 -0.25
C THR A 179 -16.99 -3.55 -1.77
N GLN A 180 -15.89 -3.22 -2.46
CA GLN A 180 -15.87 -3.16 -3.92
C GLN A 180 -16.11 -4.54 -4.55
N LEU A 181 -15.53 -5.60 -3.99
CA LEU A 181 -15.77 -6.98 -4.45
C LEU A 181 -17.25 -7.36 -4.25
N PHE A 182 -17.85 -7.01 -3.11
CA PHE A 182 -19.27 -7.27 -2.87
C PHE A 182 -20.18 -6.47 -3.83
N SER A 183 -19.83 -5.24 -4.20
CA SER A 183 -20.54 -4.52 -5.28
C SER A 183 -20.46 -5.26 -6.61
N LEU A 184 -19.26 -5.58 -7.09
CA LEU A 184 -19.06 -6.30 -8.36
C LEU A 184 -19.71 -7.69 -8.39
N MET A 185 -19.86 -8.36 -7.25
CA MET A 185 -20.60 -9.63 -7.14
C MET A 185 -22.11 -9.49 -7.37
N ASN A 186 -22.67 -8.30 -7.17
CA ASN A 186 -24.09 -7.99 -7.37
C ASN A 186 -24.36 -7.26 -8.71
N ASP A 187 -23.32 -6.74 -9.38
CA ASP A 187 -23.44 -6.03 -10.66
C ASP A 187 -23.59 -7.01 -11.84
N ASP A 188 -24.82 -7.34 -12.23
CA ASP A 188 -25.15 -8.23 -13.37
C ASP A 188 -24.46 -7.87 -14.70
N ASN A 189 -24.06 -6.60 -14.87
CA ASN A 189 -23.37 -6.10 -16.05
C ASN A 189 -21.86 -6.42 -16.07
N THR A 190 -21.26 -6.91 -14.98
CA THR A 190 -19.82 -7.21 -14.89
C THR A 190 -19.60 -8.73 -14.79
N GLN A 191 -18.62 -9.24 -15.54
CA GLN A 191 -18.19 -10.63 -15.40
C GLN A 191 -16.92 -10.69 -14.58
N ILE A 192 -16.97 -11.41 -13.45
CA ILE A 192 -15.83 -11.57 -12.53
C ILE A 192 -15.50 -13.04 -12.30
N ILE A 193 -14.23 -13.34 -12.03
CA ILE A 193 -13.77 -14.60 -11.43
C ILE A 193 -13.05 -14.29 -10.13
N ILE A 194 -13.36 -15.06 -9.08
CA ILE A 194 -12.75 -14.98 -7.76
C ILE A 194 -11.87 -16.23 -7.59
N ILE A 195 -10.58 -16.04 -7.35
CA ILE A 195 -9.60 -17.12 -7.23
C ILE A 195 -9.09 -17.16 -5.79
N ASP A 196 -9.43 -18.23 -5.08
CA ASP A 196 -8.93 -18.52 -3.75
C ASP A 196 -7.69 -19.40 -3.83
N ILE A 197 -6.56 -18.89 -3.33
CA ILE A 197 -5.27 -19.58 -3.37
C ILE A 197 -4.94 -20.36 -2.09
N ARG A 198 -5.84 -20.42 -1.11
CA ARG A 198 -5.65 -21.23 0.10
C ARG A 198 -5.62 -22.72 -0.27
N SER A 199 -5.09 -23.57 0.63
CA SER A 199 -5.07 -25.02 0.37
C SER A 199 -6.48 -25.57 0.12
N SER A 200 -6.60 -26.63 -0.68
CA SER A 200 -7.91 -27.20 -1.07
C SER A 200 -8.79 -27.52 0.15
N GLU A 201 -8.18 -27.98 1.25
CA GLU A 201 -8.86 -28.21 2.53
C GLU A 201 -9.53 -26.93 3.06
N LYS A 202 -8.82 -25.80 3.08
CA LYS A 202 -9.34 -24.52 3.61
C LYS A 202 -10.37 -23.85 2.70
N PHE A 203 -10.35 -24.16 1.41
CA PHE A 203 -11.44 -23.80 0.50
C PHE A 203 -12.71 -24.61 0.77
N GLN A 204 -12.58 -25.93 0.98
CA GLN A 204 -13.72 -26.80 1.29
C GLN A 204 -14.31 -26.54 2.68
N GLU A 205 -13.50 -26.15 3.67
CA GLU A 205 -13.98 -25.75 5.00
C GLU A 205 -14.85 -24.48 4.97
N SER A 206 -14.50 -23.49 4.13
CA SER A 206 -15.22 -22.21 3.97
C SER A 206 -14.65 -21.41 2.79
N HIS A 207 -15.48 -20.86 1.91
CA HIS A 207 -15.08 -19.95 0.81
C HIS A 207 -16.16 -18.91 0.48
N ILE A 208 -15.82 -17.90 -0.33
CA ILE A 208 -16.76 -16.85 -0.78
C ILE A 208 -17.89 -17.49 -1.59
N SER A 209 -19.14 -17.26 -1.18
CA SER A 209 -20.31 -17.84 -1.82
C SER A 209 -20.65 -17.07 -3.12
N HIS A 210 -20.03 -17.47 -4.22
CA HIS A 210 -20.24 -16.86 -5.54
C HIS A 210 -20.10 -17.88 -6.69
N LYS A 211 -20.95 -17.74 -7.72
CA LYS A 211 -21.02 -18.61 -8.91
C LYS A 211 -19.70 -18.74 -9.69
N SER A 212 -18.83 -17.74 -9.58
CA SER A 212 -17.51 -17.68 -10.24
C SER A 212 -16.32 -17.78 -9.27
N CYS A 213 -16.52 -18.38 -8.10
CA CYS A 213 -15.44 -18.63 -7.14
C CYS A 213 -14.76 -19.98 -7.43
N ILE A 214 -13.43 -20.00 -7.55
CA ILE A 214 -12.62 -21.19 -7.84
C ILE A 214 -11.45 -21.35 -6.89
N SER A 215 -11.01 -22.60 -6.69
CA SER A 215 -9.85 -22.94 -5.88
C SER A 215 -8.64 -23.21 -6.76
N VAL A 216 -7.53 -22.52 -6.47
CA VAL A 216 -6.23 -22.72 -7.14
C VAL A 216 -5.16 -22.82 -6.04
N PRO A 217 -5.02 -23.99 -5.39
CA PRO A 217 -4.23 -24.11 -4.16
C PRO A 217 -2.78 -23.64 -4.30
N ALA A 218 -2.25 -22.96 -3.28
CA ALA A 218 -0.86 -22.48 -3.25
C ALA A 218 0.19 -23.57 -3.57
N ASP A 219 -0.11 -24.83 -3.26
CA ASP A 219 0.73 -26.00 -3.54
C ASP A 219 1.02 -26.21 -5.04
N ILE A 220 0.10 -25.77 -5.92
CA ILE A 220 0.26 -25.81 -7.39
C ILE A 220 0.80 -24.49 -7.97
N ILE A 221 1.22 -23.54 -7.13
CA ILE A 221 1.76 -22.23 -7.51
C ILE A 221 3.19 -21.99 -6.94
N PRO A 222 4.17 -22.91 -7.09
CA PRO A 222 5.56 -22.63 -6.69
C PRO A 222 6.18 -21.50 -7.56
N PRO A 223 7.16 -20.74 -7.07
CA PRO A 223 7.74 -19.60 -7.78
C PRO A 223 8.25 -19.94 -9.18
N GLY A 224 7.83 -19.14 -10.18
CA GLY A 224 8.17 -19.36 -11.60
C GLY A 224 7.20 -20.27 -12.37
N THR A 225 6.10 -20.70 -11.75
CA THR A 225 5.03 -21.48 -12.39
C THR A 225 4.34 -20.74 -13.54
N THR A 226 3.97 -21.48 -14.59
CA THR A 226 3.18 -20.98 -15.73
C THR A 226 1.71 -21.34 -15.61
N VAL A 227 0.84 -20.55 -16.26
CA VAL A 227 -0.61 -20.81 -16.34
C VAL A 227 -0.92 -22.21 -16.91
N THR A 228 -0.12 -22.68 -17.88
CA THR A 228 -0.24 -24.01 -18.50
C THR A 228 0.21 -25.18 -17.61
N TYR A 229 0.87 -24.91 -16.48
CA TYR A 229 1.10 -25.88 -15.41
C TYR A 229 -0.08 -25.89 -14.44
N ILE A 230 -0.52 -24.71 -13.97
CA ILE A 230 -1.68 -24.53 -13.08
C ILE A 230 -2.93 -25.19 -13.68
N GLU A 231 -3.21 -24.97 -14.97
CA GLU A 231 -4.35 -25.55 -15.67
C GLU A 231 -4.37 -27.09 -15.69
N LYS A 232 -3.19 -27.75 -15.61
CA LYS A 232 -3.06 -29.22 -15.59
C LYS A 232 -3.16 -29.82 -14.19
N SER A 233 -2.94 -29.00 -13.16
CA SER A 233 -2.98 -29.41 -11.76
C SER A 233 -4.21 -28.86 -11.02
N LEU A 234 -5.10 -28.18 -11.74
CA LEU A 234 -6.34 -27.58 -11.25
C LEU A 234 -7.37 -28.65 -10.80
N PRO A 235 -8.20 -28.38 -9.78
CA PRO A 235 -9.43 -29.13 -9.57
C PRO A 235 -10.38 -29.02 -10.77
N LYS A 236 -10.98 -30.15 -11.19
CA LYS A 236 -11.86 -30.23 -12.39
C LYS A 236 -13.00 -29.20 -12.36
N ASP A 237 -13.59 -28.99 -11.20
CA ASP A 237 -14.73 -28.07 -11.01
C ASP A 237 -14.33 -26.61 -11.28
N SER A 238 -13.05 -26.28 -11.12
CA SER A 238 -12.48 -24.96 -11.43
C SER A 238 -12.03 -24.82 -12.89
N GLU A 239 -11.86 -25.93 -13.62
CA GLU A 239 -11.26 -25.96 -14.97
C GLU A 239 -12.10 -25.21 -16.02
N ALA A 240 -13.43 -25.31 -15.90
CA ALA A 240 -14.36 -24.65 -16.81
C ALA A 240 -14.28 -23.11 -16.71
N LEU A 241 -14.28 -22.58 -15.49
CA LEU A 241 -14.17 -21.13 -15.23
C LEU A 241 -12.75 -20.62 -15.51
N TRP A 242 -11.71 -21.39 -15.20
CA TRP A 242 -10.32 -21.05 -15.50
C TRP A 242 -10.06 -20.85 -17.01
N LYS A 243 -10.75 -21.60 -17.87
CA LYS A 243 -10.70 -21.42 -19.33
C LYS A 243 -11.46 -20.19 -19.82
N GLN A 244 -12.41 -19.68 -19.04
CA GLN A 244 -13.16 -18.45 -19.33
C GLN A 244 -12.44 -17.16 -18.84
N ARG A 245 -11.24 -17.26 -18.25
CA ARG A 245 -10.48 -16.12 -17.69
C ARG A 245 -10.21 -14.96 -18.68
N GLY A 246 -10.17 -15.21 -19.99
CA GLY A 246 -10.02 -14.16 -21.02
C GLY A 246 -11.34 -13.46 -21.42
N ASN A 247 -12.48 -14.03 -21.02
CA ASN A 247 -13.81 -13.54 -21.38
C ASN A 247 -14.42 -12.63 -20.29
N VAL A 248 -13.85 -12.64 -19.09
CA VAL A 248 -14.31 -11.85 -17.93
C VAL A 248 -13.59 -10.50 -17.83
N ASP A 249 -14.24 -9.55 -17.16
CA ASP A 249 -13.78 -8.17 -17.02
C ASP A 249 -12.74 -8.03 -15.92
N HIS A 250 -12.96 -8.70 -14.79
CA HIS A 250 -12.06 -8.68 -13.64
C HIS A 250 -11.74 -10.07 -13.09
N ILE A 251 -10.48 -10.24 -12.68
CA ILE A 251 -10.02 -11.41 -11.93
C ILE A 251 -9.57 -10.91 -10.55
N VAL A 252 -10.14 -11.46 -9.50
CA VAL A 252 -9.81 -11.13 -8.10
C VAL A 252 -9.13 -12.33 -7.47
N ILE A 253 -7.96 -12.12 -6.85
CA ILE A 253 -7.16 -13.18 -6.20
C ILE A 253 -7.09 -12.92 -4.69
N LEU A 254 -7.21 -13.98 -3.89
CA LEU A 254 -7.23 -13.88 -2.43
C LEU A 254 -6.56 -15.07 -1.74
N ASP A 255 -5.98 -14.81 -0.57
CA ASP A 255 -5.42 -15.79 0.35
C ASP A 255 -6.12 -15.68 1.72
N TRP A 256 -5.45 -16.05 2.82
CA TRP A 256 -5.99 -15.81 4.16
C TRP A 256 -6.01 -14.32 4.57
N ASN A 257 -4.87 -13.61 4.56
CA ASN A 257 -4.79 -12.25 5.12
C ASN A 257 -3.71 -11.33 4.51
N SER A 258 -3.35 -11.53 3.25
CA SER A 258 -2.43 -10.64 2.55
C SER A 258 -3.06 -9.29 2.21
N THR A 259 -2.22 -8.25 2.19
CA THR A 259 -2.48 -6.95 1.57
C THR A 259 -1.48 -6.77 0.44
N ILE A 260 -1.68 -5.79 -0.45
CA ILE A 260 -0.80 -5.55 -1.61
C ILE A 260 0.68 -5.41 -1.22
N ASP A 261 0.96 -4.84 -0.04
CA ASP A 261 2.29 -4.64 0.55
C ASP A 261 3.02 -5.95 0.89
N LYS A 262 2.26 -7.00 1.22
CA LYS A 262 2.77 -8.35 1.51
C LYS A 262 3.03 -9.16 0.24
N VAL A 263 2.55 -8.74 -0.93
CA VAL A 263 2.64 -9.47 -2.22
C VAL A 263 4.03 -9.29 -2.86
N THR A 264 5.04 -9.78 -2.13
CA THR A 264 6.45 -9.75 -2.53
C THR A 264 6.79 -10.86 -3.52
N LEU A 265 7.97 -10.75 -4.15
CA LEU A 265 8.48 -11.78 -5.07
C LEU A 265 8.57 -13.15 -4.38
N ALA A 266 8.30 -14.22 -5.14
CA ALA A 266 8.20 -15.60 -4.66
C ALA A 266 7.04 -15.92 -3.69
N THR A 267 6.12 -14.98 -3.39
CA THR A 267 4.83 -15.35 -2.78
C THR A 267 3.92 -16.06 -3.81
N PRO A 268 3.02 -16.98 -3.39
CA PRO A 268 2.05 -17.60 -4.29
C PRO A 268 1.12 -16.59 -4.97
N LEU A 269 0.62 -15.57 -4.24
CA LEU A 269 -0.17 -14.47 -4.80
C LEU A 269 0.58 -13.73 -5.91
N LYS A 270 1.86 -13.35 -5.68
CA LYS A 270 2.63 -12.66 -6.72
C LYS A 270 2.93 -13.56 -7.90
N THR A 271 3.21 -14.84 -7.65
CA THR A 271 3.48 -15.83 -8.68
C THR A 271 2.25 -16.05 -9.57
N LEU A 272 1.05 -16.22 -8.99
CA LEU A 272 -0.19 -16.34 -9.75
C LEU A 272 -0.50 -15.06 -10.54
N LYS A 273 -0.38 -13.89 -9.90
CA LYS A 273 -0.65 -12.60 -10.53
C LYS A 273 0.26 -12.33 -11.73
N ASP A 274 1.56 -12.54 -11.59
CA ASP A 274 2.50 -12.37 -12.68
C ASP A 274 2.38 -13.50 -13.73
N ALA A 275 2.01 -14.73 -13.34
CA ALA A 275 1.70 -15.80 -14.29
C ALA A 275 0.50 -15.43 -15.19
N LEU A 276 -0.61 -14.99 -14.60
CA LEU A 276 -1.83 -14.62 -15.32
C LEU A 276 -1.67 -13.36 -16.20
N PHE A 277 -0.88 -12.37 -15.77
CA PHE A 277 -0.82 -11.05 -16.43
C PHE A 277 0.44 -10.79 -17.26
N LYS A 278 1.56 -11.46 -16.96
CA LYS A 278 2.86 -11.22 -17.64
C LYS A 278 3.39 -12.43 -18.40
N PHE A 279 3.00 -13.64 -18.01
CA PHE A 279 3.57 -14.89 -18.53
C PHE A 279 2.52 -15.83 -19.18
N ASP A 280 1.26 -15.42 -19.29
CA ASP A 280 0.26 -16.11 -20.11
C ASP A 280 0.42 -15.68 -21.58
N SER A 281 0.86 -16.61 -22.43
CA SER A 281 0.92 -16.46 -23.89
C SER A 281 -0.26 -17.12 -24.61
N THR A 282 -1.21 -17.68 -23.86
CA THR A 282 -2.36 -18.44 -24.38
C THR A 282 -3.66 -17.66 -24.30
N VAL A 283 -3.84 -16.86 -23.24
CA VAL A 283 -5.04 -16.06 -23.00
C VAL A 283 -4.63 -14.67 -22.51
N ILE A 284 -5.14 -13.63 -23.18
CA ILE A 284 -4.97 -12.24 -22.76
C ILE A 284 -6.20 -11.86 -21.93
N ILE A 285 -5.97 -11.42 -20.69
CA ILE A 285 -7.02 -11.00 -19.73
C ILE A 285 -7.28 -9.49 -19.83
N ARG A 286 -8.52 -9.05 -19.52
CA ARG A 286 -8.96 -7.66 -19.76
C ARG A 286 -8.36 -6.64 -18.80
N SER A 287 -8.25 -6.98 -17.51
CA SER A 287 -7.61 -6.14 -16.48
C SER A 287 -6.45 -6.87 -15.80
N GLU A 288 -5.59 -6.12 -15.11
CA GLU A 288 -4.66 -6.71 -14.15
C GLU A 288 -5.42 -7.46 -13.03
N PRO A 289 -4.96 -8.63 -12.54
CA PRO A 289 -5.60 -9.32 -11.43
C PRO A 289 -5.51 -8.52 -10.13
N LEU A 290 -6.63 -8.38 -9.44
CA LEU A 290 -6.77 -7.54 -8.24
C LEU A 290 -6.61 -8.38 -6.97
N VAL A 291 -5.75 -7.94 -6.05
CA VAL A 291 -5.57 -8.61 -4.75
C VAL A 291 -6.65 -8.15 -3.78
N LEU A 292 -7.43 -9.08 -3.21
CA LEU A 292 -8.41 -8.77 -2.18
C LEU A 292 -7.70 -8.31 -0.89
N GLN A 293 -7.95 -7.07 -0.46
CA GLN A 293 -7.35 -6.48 0.72
C GLN A 293 -7.75 -7.23 1.99
N GLY A 294 -6.76 -7.79 2.69
CA GLY A 294 -6.96 -8.55 3.93
C GLY A 294 -7.49 -9.97 3.70
N GLY A 295 -7.51 -10.44 2.45
CA GLY A 295 -7.87 -11.80 2.08
C GLY A 295 -9.23 -12.28 2.61
N TYR A 296 -9.33 -13.58 2.82
CA TYR A 296 -10.53 -14.24 3.32
C TYR A 296 -10.86 -13.90 4.78
N GLU A 297 -9.83 -13.61 5.60
CA GLU A 297 -10.00 -13.18 6.99
C GLU A 297 -10.78 -11.86 7.06
N GLN A 298 -10.42 -10.87 6.24
CA GLN A 298 -11.17 -9.61 6.17
C GLN A 298 -12.54 -9.77 5.48
N TRP A 299 -12.68 -10.68 4.50
CA TRP A 299 -13.99 -11.00 3.92
C TRP A 299 -14.99 -11.50 4.98
N LEU A 300 -14.58 -12.43 5.84
CA LEU A 300 -15.42 -12.98 6.91
C LEU A 300 -15.87 -11.92 7.93
N LEU A 301 -15.06 -10.88 8.16
CA LEU A 301 -15.41 -9.77 9.06
C LEU A 301 -16.45 -8.81 8.46
N TYR A 302 -16.46 -8.61 7.14
CA TYR A 302 -17.34 -7.66 6.45
C TYR A 302 -18.62 -8.31 5.90
N TYR A 303 -18.51 -9.51 5.31
CA TYR A 303 -19.58 -10.20 4.60
C TYR A 303 -19.68 -11.70 5.00
N PRO A 304 -19.83 -12.04 6.30
CA PRO A 304 -19.93 -13.44 6.75
C PRO A 304 -21.12 -14.17 6.12
N MET A 305 -22.22 -13.47 5.80
CA MET A 305 -23.38 -14.02 5.09
C MET A 305 -23.13 -14.31 3.61
N ALA A 306 -22.01 -13.84 3.03
CA ALA A 306 -21.55 -14.17 1.68
C ALA A 306 -20.38 -15.18 1.73
N SER A 307 -20.37 -16.05 2.73
CA SER A 307 -19.45 -17.19 2.87
C SER A 307 -20.22 -18.49 3.00
N THR A 308 -19.61 -19.62 2.61
CA THR A 308 -20.23 -20.94 2.79
C THR A 308 -20.20 -21.45 4.24
N ASN A 309 -19.29 -20.93 5.07
CA ASN A 309 -19.20 -21.24 6.50
C ASN A 309 -18.50 -20.11 7.28
N PRO A 310 -19.24 -19.20 7.95
CA PRO A 310 -18.64 -18.07 8.65
C PRO A 310 -17.95 -18.43 9.98
N THR A 311 -18.07 -19.68 10.45
CA THR A 311 -17.59 -20.11 11.79
C THR A 311 -16.18 -20.73 11.78
N ILE A 312 -15.45 -20.58 10.68
CA ILE A 312 -14.10 -21.13 10.51
C ILE A 312 -13.06 -20.42 11.39
N SER A 313 -12.18 -21.18 12.04
CA SER A 313 -11.07 -20.62 12.82
C SER A 313 -10.01 -20.01 11.89
N THR A 314 -9.77 -18.71 12.04
CA THR A 314 -8.81 -17.97 11.21
C THR A 314 -7.37 -18.20 11.71
N PRO A 315 -6.33 -18.08 10.85
CA PRO A 315 -4.96 -18.30 11.30
C PRO A 315 -4.49 -17.29 12.36
N SER A 316 -5.02 -16.06 12.37
CA SER A 316 -4.74 -15.09 13.43
C SER A 316 -5.30 -15.51 14.80
N SER A 317 -6.45 -16.19 14.82
CA SER A 317 -7.06 -16.74 16.06
C SER A 317 -6.21 -17.82 16.74
N SER A 318 -5.20 -18.37 16.06
CA SER A 318 -4.25 -19.33 16.65
C SER A 318 -3.15 -18.67 17.50
N LEU A 319 -2.99 -17.34 17.44
CA LEU A 319 -2.05 -16.58 18.29
C LEU A 319 -2.59 -16.43 19.70
N VAL A 320 -2.54 -17.53 20.45
CA VAL A 320 -2.59 -17.60 21.92
C VAL A 320 -3.60 -16.63 22.52
N LEU A 321 -4.88 -17.03 22.53
CA LEU A 321 -5.70 -16.67 23.68
C LEU A 321 -5.02 -17.27 24.92
N SER A 322 -4.18 -16.47 25.57
CA SER A 322 -3.90 -16.64 26.99
C SER A 322 -5.27 -16.80 27.64
N PRO A 323 -5.54 -17.88 28.40
CA PRO A 323 -6.87 -18.14 28.90
C PRO A 323 -7.33 -16.90 29.65
N MET A 324 -8.36 -16.22 29.13
CA MET A 324 -8.95 -15.12 29.89
C MET A 324 -9.37 -15.72 31.22
N PRO A 325 -9.01 -15.08 32.35
CA PRO A 325 -9.47 -15.57 33.64
C PRO A 325 -10.99 -15.66 33.55
N SER A 326 -11.55 -16.86 33.79
CA SER A 326 -12.98 -17.07 33.77
C SER A 326 -13.57 -16.08 34.77
N LEU A 327 -14.33 -15.12 34.26
CA LEU A 327 -14.95 -14.07 35.07
C LEU A 327 -16.16 -14.67 35.79
N ASP A 328 -15.87 -15.57 36.75
CA ASP A 328 -16.78 -16.02 37.80
C ASP A 328 -17.07 -14.83 38.72
N PHE A 329 -17.82 -13.88 38.18
CA PHE A 329 -18.59 -12.95 38.98
C PHE A 329 -19.72 -13.74 39.63
N ASP A 330 -19.42 -14.31 40.79
CA ASP A 330 -20.43 -14.85 41.72
C ASP A 330 -21.37 -13.71 42.11
N TYR A 331 -22.46 -13.57 41.35
CA TYR A 331 -23.36 -12.45 41.43
C TYR A 331 -24.31 -12.71 42.61
N PRO A 332 -24.25 -11.92 43.70
CA PRO A 332 -24.98 -12.25 44.92
C PRO A 332 -26.48 -12.30 44.64
N ASN A 333 -27.10 -13.45 44.90
CA ASN A 333 -28.52 -13.69 44.63
C ASN A 333 -29.38 -12.75 45.49
N PHE A 334 -29.89 -11.68 44.88
CA PHE A 334 -30.57 -10.58 45.58
C PHE A 334 -31.84 -11.02 46.33
N ASP A 335 -32.41 -12.18 46.00
CA ASP A 335 -33.59 -12.74 46.68
C ASP A 335 -33.36 -12.97 48.18
N GLN A 336 -32.15 -13.29 48.63
CA GLN A 336 -31.86 -13.44 50.07
C GLN A 336 -31.97 -12.14 50.87
N ALA A 337 -31.85 -10.97 50.23
CA ALA A 337 -32.01 -9.69 50.91
C ALA A 337 -33.48 -9.34 51.22
N PHE A 338 -34.44 -9.93 50.50
CA PHE A 338 -35.87 -9.64 50.65
C PHE A 338 -36.62 -10.60 51.59
N LEU A 339 -36.01 -11.71 52.00
CA LEU A 339 -36.62 -12.67 52.93
C LEU A 339 -36.49 -12.25 54.42
N ILE A 340 -35.74 -11.19 54.73
CA ILE A 340 -35.54 -10.72 56.12
C ILE A 340 -36.58 -9.65 56.52
N THR A 341 -37.86 -9.96 56.35
CA THR A 341 -38.97 -9.22 56.98
C THR A 341 -39.54 -10.03 58.15
N PRO A 342 -39.54 -9.49 59.39
CA PRO A 342 -39.79 -10.30 60.58
C PRO A 342 -41.25 -10.72 60.71
N THR A 343 -41.47 -12.04 60.85
CA THR A 343 -42.75 -12.66 61.23
C THR A 343 -42.48 -13.58 62.43
N PRO A 344 -43.29 -13.58 63.50
CA PRO A 344 -42.81 -13.95 64.83
C PRO A 344 -42.76 -15.46 65.12
N SER A 345 -41.73 -15.82 65.90
CA SER A 345 -41.68 -16.89 66.91
C SER A 345 -42.50 -18.17 66.71
N SER A 346 -41.82 -19.28 66.44
CA SER A 346 -42.14 -20.56 67.08
C SER A 346 -40.90 -21.44 67.19
N THR A 347 -40.77 -22.16 68.31
CA THR A 347 -39.59 -22.94 68.69
C THR A 347 -39.63 -24.38 68.16
N ASN A 348 -38.51 -24.94 67.69
CA ASN A 348 -37.81 -26.04 68.40
C ASN A 348 -36.56 -26.58 67.68
N ASP A 349 -35.57 -26.91 68.52
CA ASP A 349 -34.64 -28.06 68.49
C ASP A 349 -33.96 -28.63 67.21
N GLN A 350 -32.63 -28.61 67.30
CA GLN A 350 -31.70 -29.76 67.14
C GLN A 350 -31.47 -30.43 65.76
N SER A 351 -30.29 -30.09 65.22
CA SER A 351 -29.36 -30.91 64.42
C SER A 351 -28.93 -32.23 65.12
N PRO A 352 -28.13 -33.18 64.55
CA PRO A 352 -27.20 -33.03 63.40
C PRO A 352 -26.98 -34.27 62.47
N ALA A 353 -25.94 -34.17 61.63
CA ALA A 353 -25.17 -35.27 60.98
C ALA A 353 -25.84 -35.96 59.76
N SER A 354 -25.12 -36.63 58.84
CA SER A 354 -23.70 -37.05 58.79
C SER A 354 -23.05 -36.86 57.41
N SER A 355 -21.75 -37.16 57.27
CA SER A 355 -20.89 -36.80 56.12
C SER A 355 -20.38 -37.97 55.26
N LEU A 356 -20.31 -37.77 53.93
CA LEU A 356 -19.41 -38.45 52.93
C LEU A 356 -19.66 -39.97 52.69
N PRO A 357 -19.09 -40.58 51.60
CA PRO A 357 -18.52 -40.07 50.34
C PRO A 357 -19.45 -40.50 49.14
N ASP A 358 -19.09 -40.91 47.91
CA ASP A 358 -17.82 -41.14 47.18
C ASP A 358 -17.98 -41.20 45.63
N SER A 359 -16.85 -41.02 44.92
CA SER A 359 -16.41 -41.56 43.61
C SER A 359 -17.21 -41.45 42.28
N SER A 360 -16.42 -41.42 41.20
CA SER A 360 -16.65 -41.92 39.83
C SER A 360 -17.40 -41.08 38.77
N MET A 361 -16.61 -40.66 37.77
CA MET A 361 -16.94 -40.51 36.32
C MET A 361 -17.42 -41.86 35.72
N PRO A 362 -18.02 -41.97 34.49
CA PRO A 362 -17.79 -41.09 33.34
C PRO A 362 -18.96 -40.90 32.31
N SER A 363 -18.62 -40.25 31.18
CA SER A 363 -19.13 -40.52 29.81
C SER A 363 -20.56 -40.15 29.38
N SER A 364 -20.62 -39.00 28.70
CA SER A 364 -21.01 -38.86 27.28
C SER A 364 -22.48 -38.83 26.80
N ASN A 365 -22.62 -38.11 25.68
CA ASN A 365 -23.38 -38.43 24.46
C ASN A 365 -24.74 -37.76 24.15
N PHE A 366 -24.81 -37.36 22.85
CA PHE A 366 -25.95 -37.02 21.99
C PHE A 366 -26.99 -35.97 22.44
N TYR A 367 -26.76 -34.75 21.92
CA TYR A 367 -27.55 -34.05 20.87
C TYR A 367 -29.11 -34.03 20.91
N PRO A 368 -29.76 -33.00 20.30
CA PRO A 368 -31.05 -32.49 20.77
C PRO A 368 -32.24 -32.86 19.88
N THR A 369 -33.42 -32.37 20.26
CA THR A 369 -34.62 -32.34 19.40
C THR A 369 -35.24 -30.94 19.42
N LEU A 370 -35.64 -30.42 18.25
CA LEU A 370 -36.31 -29.13 18.11
C LEU A 370 -37.81 -29.20 18.44
N ASN A 371 -38.38 -28.05 18.83
CA ASN A 371 -39.75 -27.51 18.60
C ASN A 371 -40.11 -26.59 19.79
N GLY A 372 -40.75 -25.42 19.64
CA GLY A 372 -41.15 -24.68 18.44
C GLY A 372 -41.73 -23.29 18.85
N THR A 373 -41.84 -22.36 17.90
CA THR A 373 -42.46 -21.01 18.04
C THR A 373 -44.01 -21.09 18.12
N PRO A 374 -44.82 -20.01 18.36
CA PRO A 374 -44.55 -18.56 18.22
C PRO A 374 -45.20 -17.62 19.31
N HIS A 375 -45.30 -16.31 19.00
CA HIS A 375 -46.06 -15.20 19.68
C HIS A 375 -45.46 -14.58 20.97
N GLU A 376 -45.62 -13.28 21.28
CA GLU A 376 -45.97 -12.07 20.47
C GLU A 376 -45.54 -10.75 21.21
N MET A 377 -45.70 -9.60 20.55
CA MET A 377 -45.37 -8.23 20.98
C MET A 377 -45.76 -7.80 22.41
N THR A 378 -44.95 -6.93 23.01
CA THR A 378 -45.43 -5.69 23.68
C THR A 378 -44.41 -4.55 23.51
N LYS A 379 -44.81 -3.29 23.76
CA LYS A 379 -44.02 -2.08 23.45
C LYS A 379 -43.55 -1.32 24.69
N SER A 380 -42.34 -0.76 24.59
CA SER A 380 -41.88 0.54 25.12
C SER A 380 -42.14 0.91 26.59
N ARG A 381 -41.05 1.16 27.33
CA ARG A 381 -40.99 2.28 28.30
C ARG A 381 -39.55 2.72 28.57
N THR A 382 -39.23 3.98 28.25
CA THR A 382 -37.95 4.62 28.60
C THR A 382 -37.98 5.10 30.05
N PRO A 383 -37.01 4.73 30.91
CA PRO A 383 -36.96 5.20 32.30
C PRO A 383 -36.41 6.63 32.40
N THR A 384 -37.11 7.50 33.12
CA THR A 384 -36.68 8.88 33.43
C THR A 384 -35.65 8.86 34.56
N ILE A 385 -34.56 9.61 34.42
CA ILE A 385 -33.47 9.67 35.43
C ILE A 385 -33.69 10.86 36.39
N ASP A 386 -33.85 10.55 37.68
CA ASP A 386 -33.79 11.54 38.76
C ASP A 386 -32.34 12.03 38.98
N ARG A 387 -32.20 13.31 39.36
CA ARG A 387 -30.92 14.01 39.57
C ARG A 387 -30.65 14.38 41.03
N SER A 388 -31.44 13.86 41.98
CA SER A 388 -31.41 14.22 43.41
C SER A 388 -30.11 13.98 44.18
N LYS A 389 -29.11 13.27 43.62
CA LYS A 389 -27.87 12.88 44.32
C LYS A 389 -26.57 13.28 43.59
N LYS A 390 -26.30 14.58 43.48
CA LYS A 390 -24.95 15.11 43.19
C LYS A 390 -24.29 15.68 44.45
N PRO A 391 -23.02 15.35 44.76
CA PRO A 391 -22.27 16.01 45.83
C PRO A 391 -21.99 17.50 45.52
N LYS A 392 -21.90 18.34 46.55
CA LYS A 392 -21.41 19.72 46.43
C LYS A 392 -19.88 19.74 46.41
N VAL A 393 -19.32 20.61 45.56
CA VAL A 393 -17.97 21.16 45.74
C VAL A 393 -18.10 22.46 46.53
N VAL A 394 -17.17 22.70 47.46
CA VAL A 394 -16.98 23.99 48.15
C VAL A 394 -15.53 24.42 47.93
N SER A 395 -15.29 25.72 47.79
CA SER A 395 -14.02 26.31 47.36
C SER A 395 -13.53 27.39 48.35
N GLN A 396 -12.54 28.20 47.93
CA GLN A 396 -11.92 29.36 48.64
C GLN A 396 -10.73 28.98 49.57
N VAL A 397 -9.66 29.77 49.72
CA VAL A 397 -9.35 31.16 49.31
C VAL A 397 -7.94 31.27 48.64
N SER A 398 -7.64 32.41 48.00
CA SER A 398 -6.34 32.97 47.54
C SER A 398 -5.29 33.18 48.68
N VAL A 399 -4.07 33.75 48.54
CA VAL A 399 -3.49 34.82 47.67
C VAL A 399 -1.94 34.71 47.59
N GLU A 400 -1.28 35.38 46.61
CA GLU A 400 0.10 35.97 46.67
C GLU A 400 1.32 35.02 46.87
N GLU A 401 2.61 35.34 46.61
CA GLU A 401 3.32 36.37 45.80
C GLU A 401 4.74 35.79 45.48
N THR A 402 5.32 35.85 44.28
CA THR A 402 6.40 36.81 43.86
C THR A 402 7.12 36.29 42.60
N LEU A 403 7.82 37.18 41.89
CA LEU A 403 8.88 36.89 40.89
C LEU A 403 10.24 37.35 41.44
N PRO A 404 11.37 36.86 40.87
CA PRO A 404 12.23 37.83 40.17
C PRO A 404 12.74 37.34 38.80
N SER A 405 13.45 38.21 38.07
CA SER A 405 13.90 38.02 36.68
C SER A 405 15.30 38.60 36.43
N ASP A 406 15.89 38.33 35.27
CA ASP A 406 17.20 38.84 34.76
C ASP A 406 18.46 38.35 35.55
N VAL A 407 19.73 38.42 35.10
CA VAL A 407 20.49 39.24 34.10
C VAL A 407 21.55 38.36 33.36
N LYS A 408 22.06 38.51 32.10
CA LYS A 408 21.67 39.20 30.82
C LYS A 408 22.83 39.87 30.03
N ARG A 409 23.97 39.17 29.79
CA ARG A 409 25.09 39.35 28.79
C ARG A 409 26.33 38.48 29.21
N LYS A 410 27.24 37.96 28.37
CA LYS A 410 28.14 38.51 27.29
C LYS A 410 29.24 39.45 27.88
N VAL A 411 30.51 39.49 27.47
CA VAL A 411 31.30 39.05 26.27
C VAL A 411 32.81 38.91 26.67
N ASP A 412 33.79 38.37 25.91
CA ASP A 412 33.93 37.77 24.56
C ASP A 412 35.10 36.73 24.52
N SER A 413 35.58 36.35 23.31
CA SER A 413 36.97 36.07 22.83
C SER A 413 38.14 35.92 23.82
N ASP A 414 39.14 35.05 23.58
CA ASP A 414 39.93 35.06 22.33
C ASP A 414 40.61 33.73 21.88
N SER A 415 41.38 33.81 20.79
CA SER A 415 41.67 32.74 19.82
C SER A 415 42.87 31.80 20.07
N ALA A 416 42.73 30.56 19.55
CA ALA A 416 43.74 29.72 18.88
C ALA A 416 45.03 29.20 19.58
N ALA A 417 45.24 27.87 19.52
CA ALA A 417 46.53 27.25 19.15
C ALA A 417 46.36 25.75 18.79
N VAL A 418 47.19 25.24 17.87
CA VAL A 418 47.14 23.87 17.32
C VAL A 418 48.31 23.01 17.81
N SER A 419 48.06 21.70 17.98
CA SER A 419 49.02 20.57 18.02
C SER A 419 49.84 20.23 19.28
N LYS A 420 49.65 18.95 19.69
CA LYS A 420 50.66 17.93 20.04
C LYS A 420 51.50 18.04 21.33
N THR A 421 51.89 16.83 21.77
CA THR A 421 53.09 16.47 22.58
C THR A 421 52.89 16.33 24.10
N VAL A 422 52.49 15.11 24.50
CA VAL A 422 53.28 14.17 25.32
C VAL A 422 54.30 14.75 26.33
N LYS A 423 54.27 14.19 27.55
CA LYS A 423 55.27 14.23 28.65
C LYS A 423 55.30 15.48 29.56
N SER A 424 54.77 15.26 30.76
CA SER A 424 55.38 15.52 32.07
C SER A 424 56.09 16.86 32.34
N ASN A 425 55.65 17.52 33.41
CA ASN A 425 56.62 18.04 34.38
C ASN A 425 56.11 17.88 35.82
N THR A 426 57.00 17.52 36.72
CA THR A 426 56.75 17.44 38.16
C THR A 426 57.16 18.74 38.83
N SER A 427 56.42 19.16 39.87
CA SER A 427 56.89 20.13 40.86
C SER A 427 56.41 19.71 42.26
N LYS A 428 57.18 20.07 43.29
CA LYS A 428 57.16 19.39 44.60
C LYS A 428 55.95 19.75 45.49
N PRO A 429 55.59 18.86 46.43
CA PRO A 429 54.58 19.12 47.45
C PRO A 429 55.14 19.92 48.63
N THR A 430 54.24 20.46 49.45
CA THR A 430 54.51 20.84 50.84
C THR A 430 53.81 19.84 51.75
N ALA A 431 54.51 19.33 52.75
CA ALA A 431 53.99 18.26 53.62
C ALA A 431 53.49 18.81 54.96
N VAL A 432 52.37 18.26 55.43
CA VAL A 432 52.17 17.93 56.85
C VAL A 432 51.56 16.52 56.89
N THR A 433 52.06 15.68 57.80
CA THR A 433 51.60 14.32 58.05
C THR A 433 50.37 14.30 58.97
N GLU A 434 49.42 13.39 58.74
CA GLU A 434 48.87 12.60 59.85
C GLU A 434 48.27 11.25 59.43
N SER A 435 48.93 10.18 59.91
CA SER A 435 48.34 9.00 60.54
C SER A 435 47.16 8.22 59.92
N SER A 436 47.53 7.06 59.36
CA SER A 436 47.14 5.71 59.85
C SER A 436 46.05 4.89 59.15
N SER A 437 46.20 3.56 59.30
CA SER A 437 45.41 2.44 58.77
C SER A 437 45.38 2.28 57.24
N GLY A 438 45.48 1.03 56.78
CA GLY A 438 45.45 0.70 55.35
C GLY A 438 44.72 -0.62 55.10
N SER A 439 43.89 -0.64 54.06
CA SER A 439 43.18 -1.81 53.56
C SER A 439 43.77 -2.25 52.22
N ASN A 440 44.46 -3.40 52.19
CA ASN A 440 45.11 -3.93 50.98
C ASN A 440 44.12 -4.55 49.96
N THR A 441 42.86 -4.11 49.94
CA THR A 441 41.77 -4.71 49.16
C THR A 441 41.59 -4.11 47.77
N ASP A 442 41.81 -2.80 47.62
CA ASP A 442 41.18 -2.05 46.52
C ASP A 442 42.04 -2.00 45.24
N GLN A 443 43.35 -2.23 45.37
CA GLN A 443 44.28 -2.38 44.25
C GLN A 443 43.96 -3.60 43.37
N GLY A 444 43.44 -4.69 43.96
CA GLY A 444 43.03 -5.88 43.22
C GLY A 444 41.81 -5.62 42.33
N ALA A 445 40.80 -4.95 42.89
CA ALA A 445 39.57 -4.61 42.16
C ALA A 445 39.82 -3.68 40.97
N LEU A 446 40.68 -2.66 41.13
CA LEU A 446 41.02 -1.72 40.06
C LEU A 446 41.78 -2.41 38.90
N ASN A 447 42.74 -3.28 39.21
CA ASN A 447 43.45 -4.05 38.18
C ASN A 447 42.55 -5.07 37.48
N GLN A 448 41.63 -5.71 38.22
CA GLN A 448 40.64 -6.61 37.62
C GLN A 448 39.71 -5.87 36.65
N MET A 449 39.19 -4.70 37.06
CA MET A 449 38.34 -3.87 36.21
C MET A 449 39.07 -3.38 34.95
N ALA A 450 40.36 -3.05 35.04
CA ALA A 450 41.17 -2.69 33.88
C ALA A 450 41.34 -3.87 32.89
N LEU A 451 41.56 -5.08 33.39
CA LEU A 451 41.65 -6.29 32.57
C LEU A 451 40.33 -6.67 31.90
N ASP A 452 39.20 -6.42 32.54
CA ASP A 452 37.88 -6.73 31.98
C ASP A 452 37.44 -5.68 30.95
N ILE A 453 37.80 -4.40 31.13
CA ILE A 453 37.65 -3.35 30.11
C ILE A 453 38.45 -3.68 28.84
N ASP A 454 39.69 -4.17 28.96
CA ASP A 454 40.51 -4.52 27.79
C ASP A 454 39.96 -5.74 27.01
N LYS A 455 39.37 -6.71 27.72
CA LYS A 455 38.63 -7.84 27.11
C LYS A 455 37.39 -7.37 26.35
N ASP A 456 36.58 -6.49 26.95
CA ASP A 456 35.38 -5.96 26.29
C ASP A 456 35.73 -5.07 25.09
N LEU A 457 36.84 -4.34 25.14
CA LEU A 457 37.37 -3.61 23.99
C LEU A 457 37.76 -4.54 22.84
N GLN A 458 38.50 -5.62 23.12
CA GLN A 458 38.83 -6.65 22.12
C GLN A 458 37.58 -7.36 21.57
N ARG A 459 36.57 -7.61 22.42
CA ARG A 459 35.28 -8.19 22.02
C ARG A 459 34.48 -7.26 21.11
N LEU A 460 34.51 -5.96 21.38
CA LEU A 460 33.86 -4.94 20.56
C LEU A 460 34.55 -4.78 19.19
N GLU A 461 35.89 -4.85 19.16
CA GLU A 461 36.70 -4.88 17.92
C GLU A 461 36.37 -6.13 17.07
N GLN A 462 36.26 -7.31 17.69
CA GLN A 462 35.82 -8.54 17.01
C GLN A 462 34.41 -8.43 16.44
N LEU A 463 33.45 -7.92 17.22
CA LEU A 463 32.07 -7.73 16.77
C LEU A 463 31.98 -6.74 15.61
N ARG A 464 32.77 -5.65 15.66
CA ARG A 464 32.88 -4.67 14.56
C ARG A 464 33.46 -5.31 13.30
N LYS A 465 34.49 -6.14 13.42
CA LYS A 465 35.06 -6.89 12.29
C LYS A 465 34.07 -7.87 11.68
N GLN A 466 33.34 -8.62 12.51
CA GLN A 466 32.28 -9.53 12.04
C GLN A 466 31.18 -8.80 11.28
N LYS A 467 30.71 -7.65 11.79
CA LYS A 467 29.70 -6.82 11.10
C LYS A 467 30.21 -6.21 9.79
N GLN A 468 31.50 -5.89 9.69
CA GLN A 468 32.12 -5.47 8.43
C GLN A 468 32.16 -6.62 7.40
N GLU A 469 32.60 -7.82 7.81
CA GLU A 469 32.64 -9.00 6.93
C GLU A 469 31.23 -9.46 6.48
N GLU A 470 30.22 -9.30 7.34
CA GLU A 470 28.80 -9.56 7.02
C GLU A 470 28.27 -8.56 5.98
N LEU A 471 28.57 -7.26 6.15
CA LEU A 471 28.19 -6.21 5.20
C LEU A 471 28.86 -6.40 3.83
N GLU A 472 30.14 -6.78 3.80
CA GLU A 472 30.87 -7.06 2.56
C GLU A 472 30.31 -8.30 1.84
N LYS A 473 29.92 -9.36 2.57
CA LYS A 473 29.21 -10.52 2.00
C LYS A 473 27.86 -10.12 1.39
N LEU A 474 27.06 -9.30 2.08
CA LEU A 474 25.79 -8.79 1.56
C LEU A 474 25.98 -7.95 0.28
N GLN A 475 27.00 -7.09 0.24
CA GLN A 475 27.32 -6.29 -0.95
C GLN A 475 27.80 -7.17 -2.13
N MET A 476 28.61 -8.19 -1.85
CA MET A 476 29.06 -9.18 -2.85
C MET A 476 27.88 -9.95 -3.45
N GLU A 477 26.96 -10.44 -2.61
CA GLU A 477 25.80 -11.22 -3.07
C GLU A 477 24.80 -10.36 -3.85
N HIS A 478 24.49 -9.14 -3.36
CA HIS A 478 23.65 -8.19 -4.09
C HIS A 478 24.26 -7.84 -5.48
N LYS A 479 25.58 -7.72 -5.57
CA LYS A 479 26.29 -7.52 -6.84
C LYS A 479 26.27 -8.76 -7.73
N ARG A 480 26.27 -9.98 -7.15
CA ARG A 480 26.14 -11.25 -7.87
C ARG A 480 24.76 -11.34 -8.54
N ILE A 481 23.69 -11.05 -7.80
CA ILE A 481 22.30 -11.07 -8.29
C ILE A 481 22.12 -10.08 -9.45
N ILE A 482 22.59 -8.83 -9.31
CA ILE A 482 22.53 -7.83 -10.41
C ILE A 482 23.25 -8.31 -11.68
N LEU A 483 24.37 -9.02 -11.54
CA LEU A 483 25.12 -9.55 -12.68
C LEU A 483 24.38 -10.70 -13.38
N GLU A 484 23.76 -11.58 -12.59
CA GLU A 484 22.97 -12.73 -13.04
C GLU A 484 21.68 -12.28 -13.75
N ASP A 485 20.92 -11.35 -13.17
CA ASP A 485 19.74 -10.75 -13.82
C ASP A 485 20.10 -10.03 -15.12
N LYS A 486 21.22 -9.29 -15.15
CA LYS A 486 21.68 -8.64 -16.38
C LYS A 486 22.00 -9.66 -17.47
N ALA A 487 22.72 -10.74 -17.15
CA ALA A 487 23.03 -11.80 -18.10
C ALA A 487 21.76 -12.54 -18.60
N ARG A 488 20.77 -12.73 -17.72
CA ARG A 488 19.47 -13.32 -18.06
C ARG A 488 18.67 -12.44 -19.03
N ILE A 489 18.65 -11.12 -18.80
CA ILE A 489 18.00 -10.14 -19.71
C ILE A 489 18.71 -10.10 -21.07
N GLU A 490 20.04 -10.18 -21.09
CA GLU A 490 20.84 -10.16 -22.32
C GLU A 490 20.59 -11.43 -23.17
N LYS A 491 20.55 -12.62 -22.54
CA LYS A 491 20.20 -13.88 -23.20
C LYS A 491 18.76 -13.87 -23.76
N MET A 492 17.79 -13.36 -23.00
CA MET A 492 16.40 -13.25 -23.44
C MET A 492 16.26 -12.39 -24.71
N LYS A 493 16.99 -11.27 -24.79
CA LYS A 493 17.04 -10.41 -25.99
C LYS A 493 17.73 -11.05 -27.19
N GLU A 494 18.66 -11.98 -26.97
CA GLU A 494 19.26 -12.76 -28.06
C GLU A 494 18.29 -13.83 -28.59
N GLU A 495 17.51 -14.45 -27.71
CA GLU A 495 16.46 -15.42 -28.08
C GLU A 495 15.30 -14.74 -28.82
N GLU A 496 14.85 -13.57 -28.36
CA GLU A 496 13.87 -12.70 -29.04
C GLU A 496 14.31 -12.35 -30.48
N ARG A 497 15.56 -11.91 -30.66
CA ARG A 497 16.14 -11.61 -31.98
C ARG A 497 16.17 -12.82 -32.91
N LYS A 498 16.46 -14.01 -32.39
CA LYS A 498 16.45 -15.26 -33.16
C LYS A 498 15.04 -15.65 -33.59
N LEU A 499 14.04 -15.43 -32.73
CA LEU A 499 12.64 -15.68 -33.04
C LEU A 499 12.13 -14.75 -34.16
N LEU A 500 12.42 -13.44 -34.06
CA LEU A 500 12.07 -12.44 -35.08
C LEU A 500 12.70 -12.77 -36.45
N ALA A 501 13.98 -13.13 -36.48
CA ALA A 501 14.66 -13.51 -37.72
C ALA A 501 14.09 -14.80 -38.35
N LEU A 502 13.66 -15.76 -37.52
CA LEU A 502 13.00 -16.99 -38.00
C LEU A 502 11.60 -16.70 -38.57
N GLU A 503 10.83 -15.81 -37.95
CA GLU A 503 9.53 -15.40 -38.45
C GLU A 503 9.63 -14.58 -39.75
N GLU A 504 10.63 -13.70 -39.87
CA GLU A 504 10.90 -12.98 -41.13
C GLU A 504 11.24 -13.96 -42.27
N MET A 505 12.08 -14.97 -42.02
CA MET A 505 12.33 -16.03 -43.02
C MET A 505 11.06 -16.82 -43.36
N ARG A 506 10.22 -17.16 -42.38
CA ARG A 506 8.96 -17.88 -42.61
C ARG A 506 7.98 -17.05 -43.45
N LYS A 507 7.88 -15.74 -43.17
CA LYS A 507 7.06 -14.80 -43.92
C LYS A 507 7.54 -14.67 -45.37
N LYS A 508 8.85 -14.60 -45.59
CA LYS A 508 9.45 -14.59 -46.94
C LYS A 508 9.17 -15.89 -47.69
N GLN A 509 9.31 -17.05 -47.05
CA GLN A 509 8.94 -18.34 -47.66
C GLN A 509 7.44 -18.37 -48.05
N GLN A 510 6.55 -17.77 -47.26
CA GLN A 510 5.14 -17.67 -47.62
C GLN A 510 4.88 -16.73 -48.81
N THR A 511 5.60 -15.60 -48.95
CA THR A 511 5.47 -14.75 -50.14
C THR A 511 6.02 -15.44 -51.39
N ASP A 512 7.19 -16.05 -51.30
CA ASP A 512 7.83 -16.75 -52.42
C ASP A 512 6.94 -17.91 -52.94
N VAL A 513 6.29 -18.64 -52.03
CA VAL A 513 5.29 -19.68 -52.36
C VAL A 513 4.02 -19.08 -52.97
N ALA A 514 3.50 -17.96 -52.43
CA ALA A 514 2.29 -17.32 -52.95
C ALA A 514 2.49 -16.80 -54.39
N ASP A 515 3.66 -16.24 -54.69
CA ASP A 515 4.01 -15.77 -56.03
C ASP A 515 4.25 -16.93 -57.01
N LEU A 516 4.82 -18.05 -56.55
CA LEU A 516 4.86 -19.31 -57.32
C LEU A 516 3.46 -19.82 -57.69
N PHE A 517 2.50 -19.77 -56.75
CA PHE A 517 1.10 -20.13 -57.03
C PHE A 517 0.43 -19.17 -58.01
N ARG A 518 0.69 -17.86 -57.92
CA ARG A 518 0.22 -16.85 -58.90
C ARG A 518 0.80 -17.12 -60.29
N MET A 519 2.11 -17.36 -60.40
CA MET A 519 2.78 -17.65 -61.67
C MET A 519 2.22 -18.92 -62.32
N LYS A 520 2.03 -20.00 -61.53
CA LYS A 520 1.41 -21.25 -62.00
C LYS A 520 0.00 -21.02 -62.54
N ARG A 521 -0.83 -20.23 -61.85
CA ARG A 521 -2.19 -19.89 -62.29
C ARG A 521 -2.16 -19.13 -63.63
N ASN A 522 -1.34 -18.09 -63.74
CA ASN A 522 -1.23 -17.28 -64.96
C ASN A 522 -0.77 -18.14 -66.16
N LEU A 523 0.15 -19.07 -65.95
CA LEU A 523 0.60 -20.01 -66.98
C LEU A 523 -0.53 -20.95 -67.43
N GLN A 524 -1.31 -21.48 -66.48
CA GLN A 524 -2.45 -22.37 -66.79
C GLN A 524 -3.59 -21.63 -67.51
N GLU A 525 -3.92 -20.39 -67.09
CA GLU A 525 -4.86 -19.53 -67.82
C GLU A 525 -4.37 -19.12 -69.22
N THR A 526 -3.05 -19.16 -69.47
CA THR A 526 -2.48 -18.94 -70.81
C THR A 526 -2.64 -20.19 -71.67
N ILE A 527 -2.30 -21.37 -71.14
CA ILE A 527 -2.47 -22.66 -71.81
C ILE A 527 -3.94 -22.92 -72.20
N GLU A 528 -4.90 -22.62 -71.32
CA GLU A 528 -6.32 -22.74 -71.65
C GLU A 528 -6.78 -21.81 -72.78
N LYS A 529 -6.19 -20.62 -72.91
CA LYS A 529 -6.50 -19.70 -74.02
C LYS A 529 -5.90 -20.18 -75.33
N GLU A 530 -4.69 -20.73 -75.29
CA GLU A 530 -4.03 -21.35 -76.45
C GLU A 530 -4.84 -22.56 -76.98
N ILE A 531 -5.32 -23.43 -76.07
CA ILE A 531 -6.17 -24.58 -76.41
C ILE A 531 -7.49 -24.11 -77.01
N LYS A 532 -8.25 -23.24 -76.33
CA LYS A 532 -9.55 -22.75 -76.82
C LYS A 532 -9.44 -22.02 -78.17
N LYS A 533 -8.31 -21.34 -78.41
CA LYS A 533 -8.03 -20.74 -79.71
C LYS A 533 -7.76 -21.82 -80.78
N SER A 534 -6.93 -22.83 -80.48
CA SER A 534 -6.67 -23.94 -81.40
C SER A 534 -7.93 -24.74 -81.73
N GLU A 535 -8.84 -24.92 -80.77
CA GLU A 535 -10.16 -25.55 -80.98
C GLU A 535 -11.03 -24.70 -81.91
N LEU A 536 -11.08 -23.37 -81.70
CA LEU A 536 -11.84 -22.43 -82.55
C LEU A 536 -11.29 -22.38 -83.98
N ASP A 537 -9.96 -22.28 -84.13
CA ASP A 537 -9.25 -22.27 -85.41
C ASP A 537 -9.46 -23.61 -86.16
N GLN A 538 -9.60 -24.73 -85.45
CA GLN A 538 -9.92 -26.04 -86.04
C GLN A 538 -11.40 -26.13 -86.48
N VAL A 539 -12.35 -25.73 -85.65
CA VAL A 539 -13.79 -25.74 -86.01
C VAL A 539 -14.06 -24.86 -87.24
N HIS A 540 -13.47 -23.66 -87.29
CA HIS A 540 -13.61 -22.76 -88.44
C HIS A 540 -13.08 -23.40 -89.73
N LYS A 541 -12.05 -24.25 -89.63
CA LYS A 541 -11.46 -24.96 -90.77
C LYS A 541 -12.31 -26.15 -91.22
N GLU A 542 -12.88 -26.90 -90.27
CA GLU A 542 -13.82 -27.98 -90.55
C GLU A 542 -15.16 -27.47 -91.14
N ASP A 543 -15.55 -26.22 -90.86
CA ASP A 543 -16.69 -25.59 -91.54
C ASP A 543 -16.32 -25.03 -92.93
N GLU A 544 -15.11 -24.48 -93.14
CA GLU A 544 -14.65 -24.12 -94.49
C GLU A 544 -14.56 -25.34 -95.44
N GLU A 545 -14.20 -26.52 -94.94
CA GLU A 545 -14.19 -27.76 -95.75
C GLU A 545 -15.60 -28.31 -96.03
N LYS A 546 -16.63 -27.97 -95.24
CA LYS A 546 -18.03 -28.36 -95.51
C LYS A 546 -18.74 -27.52 -96.58
N TYR A 547 -18.20 -26.34 -96.91
CA TYR A 547 -18.78 -25.40 -97.89
C TYR A 547 -18.01 -25.37 -99.23
N ARG A 548 -17.25 -26.43 -99.54
CA ARG A 548 -16.55 -26.66 -100.81
C ARG A 548 -17.05 -27.90 -101.54
#